data_AF-A0A7J3AA14-F1
#
_entry.id   AF-A0A7J3AA14-F1
#
_cell.length_a   1.000
_cell.length_b   1.000
_cell.length_c   1.000
_cell.angle_alpha   90.00
_cell.angle_beta   90.00
_cell.angle_gamma   90.00
#
_symmetry.space_group_name_H-M   'P 1'
#
loop_
_entity.id
_entity.type
_entity.pdbx_description
1 polymer ?
#
loop_
_entity_poly.entity_id
_entity_poly.type
_entity_poly.pdbx_seq_one_letter_code
_entity_poly.pdbx_strand_id
1 'polypeptide(L)'
;MSRGRYKMEKLEDYRTRTLDSYLNDPTFGKTFRDILKFCATPKTKDEIEQYIEKDLGITYEKYKVFAGYFIGALEASGGLRWDKDSRKWVATEVGKKAVS
;
A
#
# COMPACT_ATOMS: atom_id res chain seq x y z
N MET A 1 29.78 -29.06 -12.66
CA MET A 1 28.86 -29.07 -11.50
C MET A 1 28.38 -27.64 -11.28
N SER A 2 27.15 -27.36 -11.70
CA SER A 2 26.57 -26.01 -11.70
C SER A 2 26.24 -25.56 -10.28
N ARG A 3 26.72 -24.37 -9.90
CA ARG A 3 26.37 -23.69 -8.65
C ARG A 3 24.88 -23.30 -8.70
N GLY A 4 24.18 -23.54 -7.59
CA GLY A 4 22.73 -23.49 -7.48
C GLY A 4 22.12 -22.16 -7.90
N ARG A 5 21.33 -22.19 -8.98
CA ARG A 5 20.34 -21.16 -9.37
C ARG A 5 19.03 -21.29 -8.59
N TYR A 6 19.08 -21.54 -7.29
CA TYR A 6 17.87 -21.79 -6.49
C TYR A 6 17.89 -20.95 -5.21
N LYS A 7 17.81 -19.61 -5.32
CA LYS A 7 17.28 -18.72 -4.25
C LYS A 7 17.26 -17.21 -4.52
N MET A 8 17.33 -16.73 -5.76
CA MET A 8 17.18 -15.28 -6.04
C MET A 8 15.82 -14.90 -6.66
N GLU A 9 15.11 -15.85 -7.26
CA GLU A 9 13.87 -15.59 -8.00
C GLU A 9 12.69 -15.18 -7.09
N LYS A 10 12.67 -15.64 -5.82
CA LYS A 10 11.57 -15.36 -4.88
C LYS A 10 11.65 -14.00 -4.17
N LEU A 11 12.77 -13.29 -4.23
CA LEU A 11 12.91 -11.96 -3.61
C LEU A 11 12.67 -10.83 -4.61
N GLU A 12 12.81 -11.09 -5.91
CA GLU A 12 12.58 -10.11 -6.98
C GLU A 12 11.09 -9.84 -7.22
N ASP A 13 10.21 -10.79 -6.87
CA ASP A 13 8.76 -10.69 -7.09
C ASP A 13 8.03 -9.71 -6.15
N TYR A 14 8.67 -9.33 -5.02
CA TYR A 14 8.11 -8.34 -4.09
C TYR A 14 8.26 -6.89 -4.58
N ARG A 15 9.06 -6.66 -5.64
CA ARG A 15 9.33 -5.32 -6.19
C ARG A 15 8.51 -4.94 -7.42
N THR A 16 7.62 -5.81 -7.90
CA THR A 16 7.05 -5.71 -9.27
C THR A 16 5.54 -5.56 -9.35
N ARG A 17 4.78 -5.61 -8.25
CA ARG A 17 3.33 -5.34 -8.33
C ARG A 17 3.09 -3.86 -8.61
N THR A 18 2.42 -3.59 -9.73
CA THR A 18 1.98 -2.26 -10.12
C THR A 18 0.87 -1.76 -9.21
N LEU A 19 0.65 -0.46 -9.18
CA LEU A 19 -0.50 0.13 -8.47
C LEU A 19 -1.81 -0.51 -8.95
N ASP A 20 -1.99 -0.68 -10.26
CA ASP A 20 -3.17 -1.31 -10.84
C ASP A 20 -3.40 -2.74 -10.30
N SER A 21 -2.33 -3.55 -10.17
CA SER A 21 -2.42 -4.88 -9.59
C SER A 21 -2.91 -4.89 -8.13
N TYR A 22 -2.57 -3.87 -7.34
CA TYR A 22 -3.09 -3.74 -5.98
C TYR A 22 -4.54 -3.28 -5.96
N LEU A 23 -4.92 -2.34 -6.83
CA LEU A 23 -6.29 -1.85 -6.90
C LEU A 23 -7.25 -2.92 -7.42
N ASN A 24 -6.81 -3.80 -8.31
CA ASN A 24 -7.61 -4.90 -8.84
C ASN A 24 -7.54 -6.18 -7.97
N ASP A 25 -6.87 -6.13 -6.83
CA ASP A 25 -6.83 -7.24 -5.88
C ASP A 25 -8.25 -7.55 -5.35
N PRO A 26 -8.72 -8.82 -5.45
CA PRO A 26 -10.10 -9.17 -5.09
C PRO A 26 -10.36 -9.08 -3.58
N THR A 27 -9.31 -9.16 -2.76
CA THR A 27 -9.45 -9.12 -1.29
C THR A 27 -9.29 -7.69 -0.78
N PHE A 28 -8.26 -6.99 -1.24
CA PHE A 28 -7.83 -5.72 -0.65
C PHE A 28 -7.93 -4.51 -1.60
N GLY A 29 -8.33 -4.70 -2.85
CA GLY A 29 -8.38 -3.62 -3.83
C GLY A 29 -9.26 -2.45 -3.41
N LYS A 30 -10.38 -2.74 -2.73
CA LYS A 30 -11.22 -1.69 -2.12
C LYS A 30 -10.46 -0.94 -1.02
N THR A 31 -9.79 -1.63 -0.11
CA THR A 31 -8.98 -1.03 0.96
C THR A 31 -7.91 -0.12 0.40
N PHE A 32 -7.17 -0.55 -0.63
CA PHE A 32 -6.18 0.30 -1.30
C PHE A 32 -6.78 1.57 -1.91
N ARG A 33 -7.93 1.46 -2.60
CA ARG A 33 -8.65 2.63 -3.14
C ARG A 33 -9.08 3.60 -2.04
N ASP A 34 -9.63 3.08 -0.95
CA ASP A 34 -10.13 3.89 0.16
C ASP A 34 -8.99 4.64 0.87
N ILE A 35 -7.83 4.00 1.05
CA ILE A 35 -6.63 4.66 1.61
C ILE A 35 -6.14 5.80 0.70
N LEU A 36 -6.09 5.59 -0.63
CA LEU A 36 -5.70 6.64 -1.58
C LEU A 36 -6.64 7.85 -1.53
N LYS A 37 -7.95 7.60 -1.43
CA LYS A 37 -8.95 8.67 -1.26
C LYS A 37 -8.78 9.39 0.07
N PHE A 38 -8.56 8.66 1.17
CA PHE A 38 -8.32 9.24 2.49
C PHE A 38 -7.06 10.12 2.52
N CYS A 39 -6.01 9.69 1.81
CA CYS A 39 -4.75 10.41 1.66
C CYS A 39 -4.75 11.47 0.55
N ALA A 40 -5.91 11.81 -0.03
CA ALA A 40 -6.03 12.96 -0.94
C ALA A 40 -5.60 14.27 -0.26
N THR A 41 -5.71 14.31 1.07
CA THR A 41 -5.06 15.30 1.94
C THR A 41 -3.97 14.60 2.77
N PRO A 42 -2.86 15.29 3.14
CA PRO A 42 -1.78 14.65 3.89
C PRO A 42 -2.23 14.07 5.25
N LYS A 43 -1.81 12.84 5.54
CA LYS A 43 -2.12 12.09 6.77
C LYS A 43 -0.86 11.56 7.46
N THR A 44 -0.87 11.53 8.78
CA THR A 44 0.14 10.80 9.55
C THR A 44 -0.03 9.29 9.37
N LYS A 45 1.03 8.54 9.69
CA LYS A 45 0.98 7.07 9.68
C LYS A 45 -0.14 6.57 10.61
N ASP A 46 -0.19 7.09 11.83
CA ASP A 46 -1.18 6.69 12.85
C ASP A 46 -2.61 6.96 12.39
N GLU A 47 -2.89 8.09 11.74
CA GLU A 47 -4.22 8.38 11.17
C GLU A 47 -4.62 7.33 10.11
N ILE A 48 -3.68 6.91 9.26
CA ILE A 48 -3.95 5.89 8.23
C ILE A 48 -4.16 4.52 8.88
N GLU A 49 -3.32 4.13 9.83
CA GLU A 49 -3.44 2.84 10.51
C GLU A 49 -4.76 2.75 11.29
N GLN A 50 -5.16 3.83 11.97
CA GLN A 50 -6.46 3.90 12.64
C GLN A 50 -7.62 3.82 11.65
N TYR A 51 -7.55 4.50 10.50
CA TYR A 51 -8.57 4.42 9.46
C TYR A 51 -8.72 2.98 8.92
N ILE A 52 -7.61 2.30 8.68
CA ILE A 52 -7.59 0.90 8.20
C ILE A 52 -8.24 -0.04 9.22
N GLU A 53 -7.89 0.09 10.50
CA GLU A 53 -8.35 -0.84 11.53
C GLU A 53 -9.78 -0.53 12.00
N LYS A 54 -10.11 0.74 12.24
CA LYS A 54 -11.38 1.14 12.85
C LYS A 54 -12.49 1.36 11.84
N ASP A 55 -12.21 2.06 10.75
CA ASP A 55 -13.23 2.43 9.77
C ASP A 55 -13.37 1.35 8.68
N LEU A 56 -12.25 0.78 8.20
CA LEU A 56 -12.28 -0.28 7.19
C LEU A 56 -12.37 -1.68 7.79
N GLY A 57 -12.18 -1.83 9.10
CA GLY A 57 -12.30 -3.10 9.81
C GLY A 57 -11.24 -4.14 9.41
N ILE A 58 -10.08 -3.69 8.93
CA ILE A 58 -8.97 -4.54 8.54
C ILE A 58 -8.03 -4.71 9.72
N THR A 59 -8.31 -5.69 10.57
CA THR A 59 -7.46 -6.02 11.72
C THR A 59 -6.57 -7.24 11.45
N TYR A 60 -5.46 -7.35 12.19
CA TYR A 60 -4.56 -8.49 12.08
C TYR A 60 -5.23 -9.80 12.45
N GLU A 61 -6.16 -9.81 13.41
CA GLU A 61 -6.87 -11.01 13.85
C GLU A 61 -7.67 -11.62 12.70
N LYS A 62 -8.32 -10.77 11.91
CA LYS A 62 -9.22 -11.17 10.81
C LYS A 62 -8.46 -11.49 9.52
N TYR A 63 -7.46 -10.67 9.16
CA TYR A 63 -6.82 -10.76 7.84
C TYR A 63 -5.37 -11.20 7.87
N LYS A 64 -4.74 -11.30 9.06
CA LYS A 64 -3.31 -11.64 9.22
C LYS A 64 -2.37 -10.70 8.45
N VAL A 65 -2.77 -9.44 8.30
CA VAL A 65 -2.02 -8.38 7.63
C VAL A 65 -2.03 -7.13 8.53
N PHE A 66 -0.87 -6.50 8.70
CA PHE A 66 -0.73 -5.26 9.46
C PHE A 66 -1.09 -4.04 8.61
N ALA A 67 -1.67 -2.99 9.21
CA ALA A 67 -2.03 -1.76 8.50
C ALA A 67 -0.84 -1.12 7.73
N GLY A 68 0.36 -1.19 8.30
CA GLY A 68 1.59 -0.72 7.65
C GLY A 68 1.92 -1.41 6.31
N TYR A 69 1.41 -2.62 6.04
CA TYR A 69 1.55 -3.28 4.75
C TYR A 69 0.96 -2.43 3.61
N PHE A 70 -0.22 -1.84 3.83
CA PHE A 70 -0.91 -1.07 2.79
C PHE A 70 -0.15 0.21 2.45
N ILE A 71 0.41 0.87 3.46
CA ILE A 71 1.23 2.08 3.28
C ILE A 71 2.46 1.74 2.46
N GLY A 72 3.21 0.70 2.84
CA GLY A 72 4.42 0.27 2.12
C GLY A 72 4.14 -0.20 0.70
N ALA A 73 3.04 -0.92 0.47
CA ALA A 73 2.64 -1.36 -0.87
C ALA A 73 2.25 -0.19 -1.78
N LEU A 74 1.51 0.80 -1.26
CA LEU A 74 1.15 2.00 -2.02
C LEU A 74 2.35 2.93 -2.25
N GLU A 75 3.29 3.02 -1.31
CA GLU A 75 4.54 3.74 -1.52
C GLU A 75 5.38 3.07 -2.62
N ALA A 76 5.62 1.77 -2.52
CA ALA A 76 6.43 1.01 -3.47
C ALA A 76 5.84 1.03 -4.90
N SER A 77 4.52 1.06 -5.02
CA SER A 77 3.81 1.14 -6.31
C SER A 77 3.57 2.57 -6.80
N GLY A 78 4.00 3.59 -6.06
CA GLY A 78 3.90 5.00 -6.43
C GLY A 78 2.53 5.65 -6.22
N GLY A 79 1.60 4.99 -5.52
CA GLY A 79 0.29 5.53 -5.15
C GLY A 79 0.35 6.52 -3.98
N LEU A 80 1.22 6.27 -3.00
CA LEU A 80 1.51 7.17 -1.88
C LEU A 80 2.96 7.66 -1.94
N ARG A 81 3.22 8.80 -1.29
CA ARG A 81 4.58 9.26 -0.99
C ARG A 81 4.65 9.88 0.40
N TRP A 82 5.82 9.80 1.03
CA TRP A 82 6.15 10.60 2.19
C TRP A 82 6.47 12.03 1.77
N ASP A 83 5.64 12.98 2.19
CA ASP A 83 5.90 14.41 2.04
C ASP A 83 6.82 14.89 3.16
N LYS A 84 8.01 15.36 2.77
CA LYS A 84 9.06 15.76 3.73
C LYS A 84 8.72 17.05 4.47
N ASP A 85 7.98 17.96 3.83
CA ASP A 85 7.67 19.27 4.38
C ASP A 85 6.60 19.16 5.47
N SER A 86 5.49 18.46 5.18
CA SER A 86 4.44 18.22 6.18
C SER A 86 4.72 17.03 7.11
N ARG A 87 5.73 16.22 6.81
CA ARG A 87 6.04 14.95 7.49
C ARG A 87 4.82 14.03 7.56
N LYS A 88 4.13 13.87 6.42
CA LYS A 88 2.90 13.10 6.29
C LYS A 88 2.88 12.32 4.97
N TRP A 89 2.07 11.28 4.92
CA TRP A 89 1.76 10.53 3.71
C TRP A 89 0.71 11.26 2.89
N VAL A 90 0.89 11.31 1.58
CA VAL A 90 -0.06 11.93 0.66
C VAL A 90 -0.18 11.09 -0.61
N ALA A 91 -1.38 11.03 -1.17
CA ALA A 91 -1.61 10.44 -2.48
C ALA A 91 -0.84 11.21 -3.54
N THR A 92 -0.10 10.48 -4.38
CA THR A 92 0.56 11.06 -5.55
C THR A 92 -0.47 11.41 -6.62
N GLU A 93 -0.05 12.14 -7.65
CA GLU A 93 -0.93 12.39 -8.80
C GLU A 93 -1.36 11.10 -9.51
N VAL A 94 -0.49 10.08 -9.52
CA VAL A 94 -0.83 8.74 -10.03
C VAL A 94 -1.90 8.09 -9.15
N GLY A 95 -1.72 8.11 -7.83
CA GLY A 95 -2.68 7.56 -6.87
C GLY A 95 -4.05 8.24 -6.95
N LYS A 96 -4.09 9.57 -7.05
CA LYS A 96 -5.35 10.32 -7.20
C LYS A 96 -6.08 9.97 -8.50
N LYS A 97 -5.36 9.93 -9.64
CA LYS A 97 -5.95 9.57 -10.93
C LYS A 97 -6.51 8.15 -10.95
N ALA A 98 -5.87 7.22 -10.25
CA ALA A 98 -6.30 5.82 -10.19
C ALA A 98 -7.60 5.59 -9.39
N VAL A 99 -8.09 6.59 -8.65
CA VAL A 99 -9.30 6.50 -7.82
C VAL A 99 -10.34 7.59 -8.09
N SER A 100 -10.10 8.39 -9.14
CA SER A 100 -10.98 9.47 -9.59
C SER A 100 -12.15 8.95 -10.43
#